data_AF-A0A9R1V439-F1
#
_entry.id   AF-A0A9R1V439-F1
#
_cell.length_a   1.000
_cell.length_b   1.000
_cell.length_c   1.000
_cell.angle_alpha   90.00
_cell.angle_beta   90.00
_cell.angle_gamma   90.00
#
_symmetry.space_group_name_H-M   'P 1'
#
loop_
_entity.id
_entity.type
_entity.pdbx_description
1 polymer ?
#
loop_
_entity_poly.entity_id
_entity_poly.type
_entity_poly.pdbx_seq_one_letter_code
_entity_poly.pdbx_strand_id
1 'polypeptide(L)'
;MAKRAKKCALKVVEGSLVEHYGKLWSYGHEILRTNPGSTVKLDMEDGPDGKKYFSKFYCCFQGVKQGWIEGCRRVIGLDGCFLKGVCKGELLCAIGRDANDKIYPIAWAVVNVENKQNWKWFLELLIDDLNLNLGNGFSLMSDQHKGLIEAVKELIPYVKHRQCARHICQNLQKRFTGAIYHTLFWRASKATTGHAFKVVMKEIETLNPYAHQYLMEKDPKT
;
A
#
# COMPACT_ATOMS: atom_id res chain seq x y z
N MET A 1 7.52 -36.14 -15.78
CA MET A 1 8.93 -36.20 -15.29
C MET A 1 9.66 -34.85 -15.33
N ALA A 2 9.61 -34.08 -16.42
CA ALA A 2 10.37 -32.81 -16.56
C ALA A 2 10.14 -31.75 -15.46
N LYS A 3 8.91 -31.60 -14.94
CA LYS A 3 8.58 -30.62 -13.89
C LYS A 3 9.25 -30.92 -12.54
N ARG A 4 9.43 -32.20 -12.20
CA ARG A 4 10.14 -32.64 -10.98
C ARG A 4 11.65 -32.47 -11.11
N ALA A 5 12.20 -32.81 -12.27
CA ALA A 5 13.62 -32.59 -12.57
C ALA A 5 13.99 -31.09 -12.52
N LYS A 6 13.16 -30.22 -13.14
CA LYS A 6 13.35 -28.75 -13.07
C LYS A 6 13.28 -28.23 -11.64
N LYS A 7 12.35 -28.72 -10.82
CA LYS A 7 12.24 -28.32 -9.40
C LYS A 7 13.46 -28.74 -8.58
N CYS A 8 13.99 -29.95 -8.79
CA CYS A 8 15.22 -30.39 -8.14
C CYS A 8 16.43 -29.55 -8.60
N ALA A 9 16.58 -29.30 -9.90
CA ALA A 9 17.66 -28.49 -10.43
C ALA A 9 17.64 -27.05 -9.86
N LEU A 10 16.47 -26.40 -9.83
CA LEU A 10 16.31 -25.07 -9.23
C LEU A 10 16.62 -25.08 -7.73
N LYS A 11 16.20 -26.13 -7.00
CA LYS A 11 16.53 -26.26 -5.56
C LYS A 11 18.04 -26.40 -5.31
N VAL A 12 18.78 -27.03 -6.23
CA VAL A 12 20.24 -27.19 -6.14
C VAL A 12 20.96 -25.87 -6.47
N VAL A 13 20.45 -25.10 -7.45
CA VAL A 13 21.10 -23.87 -7.92
C VAL A 13 20.73 -22.65 -7.08
N GLU A 14 19.44 -22.46 -6.79
CA GLU A 14 18.93 -21.28 -6.09
C GLU A 14 18.95 -21.48 -4.57
N GLY A 15 18.87 -22.73 -4.11
CA GLY A 15 18.69 -23.08 -2.71
C GLY A 15 17.22 -23.29 -2.36
N SER A 16 16.95 -23.64 -1.10
CA SER A 16 15.57 -23.74 -0.61
C SER A 16 15.05 -22.38 -0.12
N LEU A 17 13.73 -22.17 -0.19
CA LEU A 17 13.10 -20.97 0.38
C LEU A 17 13.45 -20.77 1.86
N VAL A 18 13.62 -21.87 2.60
CA VAL A 18 14.08 -21.82 4.00
C VAL A 18 15.47 -21.20 4.11
N GLU A 19 16.40 -21.57 3.22
CA GLU A 19 17.75 -20.98 3.18
C GLU A 19 17.71 -19.49 2.81
N HIS A 20 16.84 -19.08 1.88
CA HIS A 20 16.70 -17.65 1.53
C HIS A 20 16.15 -16.83 2.69
N TYR A 21 15.12 -17.33 3.39
CA TYR A 21 14.59 -16.66 4.59
C TYR A 21 15.62 -16.61 5.70
N GLY A 22 16.44 -17.66 5.87
CA GLY A 22 17.57 -17.68 6.81
C GLY A 22 18.63 -16.60 6.52
N LYS A 23 18.69 -16.08 5.29
CA LYS A 23 19.62 -15.02 4.87
C LYS A 23 19.06 -13.61 4.99
N LEU A 24 17.79 -13.42 5.39
CA LEU A 24 17.17 -12.08 5.43
C LEU A 24 17.93 -11.11 6.34
N TRP A 25 18.45 -11.57 7.47
CA TRP A 25 19.32 -10.76 8.33
C TRP A 25 20.60 -10.33 7.62
N SER A 26 21.25 -11.24 6.89
CA SER A 26 22.45 -10.93 6.09
C SER A 26 22.15 -9.97 4.96
N TYR A 27 21.02 -10.12 4.26
CA TYR A 27 20.60 -9.17 3.23
C TYR A 27 20.30 -7.80 3.81
N GLY A 28 19.60 -7.73 4.95
CA GLY A 28 19.33 -6.48 5.63
C GLY A 28 20.62 -5.79 6.07
N HIS A 29 21.54 -6.53 6.67
CA HIS A 29 22.85 -6.00 7.04
C HIS A 29 23.64 -5.50 5.83
N GLU A 30 23.61 -6.22 4.72
CA GLU A 30 24.32 -5.83 3.49
C GLU A 30 23.73 -4.56 2.87
N ILE A 31 22.40 -4.38 2.91
CA ILE A 31 21.74 -3.13 2.52
C ILE A 31 22.24 -1.97 3.40
N LEU A 32 22.26 -2.15 4.73
CA LEU A 32 22.72 -1.11 5.65
C LEU A 32 24.21 -0.78 5.47
N ARG A 33 25.03 -1.79 5.16
CA ARG A 33 26.47 -1.64 4.91
C ARG A 33 26.75 -0.87 3.61
N THR A 34 26.02 -1.17 2.54
CA THR A 34 26.23 -0.58 1.20
C THR A 34 25.50 0.73 1.01
N ASN A 35 24.39 0.95 1.72
CA ASN A 35 23.56 2.16 1.66
C ASN A 35 23.35 2.72 3.08
N PRO A 36 24.38 3.32 3.70
CA PRO A 36 24.25 3.92 5.03
C PRO A 36 23.09 4.92 5.12
N GLY A 37 22.35 4.88 6.24
CA GLY A 37 21.16 5.70 6.48
C GLY A 37 19.83 5.07 6.01
N SER A 38 19.90 3.95 5.29
CA SER A 38 18.71 3.16 4.95
C SER A 38 18.10 2.57 6.22
N THR A 39 16.80 2.30 6.17
CA THR A 39 16.07 1.66 7.25
C THR A 39 15.70 0.25 6.81
N VAL A 40 16.22 -0.74 7.54
CA VAL A 40 15.81 -2.14 7.38
C VAL A 40 15.39 -2.67 8.74
N LYS A 41 14.19 -3.24 8.81
CA LYS A 41 13.66 -3.87 10.03
C LYS A 41 13.19 -5.27 9.69
N LEU A 42 13.54 -6.23 10.54
CA LEU A 42 13.12 -7.62 10.43
C LEU A 42 12.65 -8.07 11.81
N ASP A 43 11.52 -8.77 11.83
CA ASP A 43 10.93 -9.30 13.04
C ASP A 43 10.52 -10.76 12.85
N MET A 44 10.57 -11.52 13.93
CA MET A 44 10.29 -12.95 13.98
C MET A 44 9.38 -13.26 15.16
N GLU A 45 8.40 -14.13 14.94
CA GLU A 45 7.45 -14.57 15.96
C GLU A 45 7.79 -15.98 16.44
N ASP A 46 7.50 -16.28 17.70
CA ASP A 46 7.57 -17.65 18.22
C ASP A 46 6.39 -18.46 17.68
N GLY A 47 6.72 -19.55 16.99
CA GLY A 47 5.74 -20.49 16.51
C GLY A 47 5.29 -21.48 17.58
N PRO A 48 4.20 -22.21 17.32
CA PRO A 48 3.64 -23.19 18.25
C PRO A 48 4.58 -24.37 18.55
N ASP A 49 5.59 -24.61 17.71
CA ASP A 49 6.64 -25.63 17.92
C ASP A 49 7.90 -25.08 18.61
N GLY A 50 7.84 -23.84 19.14
CA GLY A 50 8.96 -23.18 19.81
C GLY A 50 10.05 -22.65 18.86
N LYS A 51 9.85 -22.74 17.54
CA LYS A 51 10.79 -22.19 16.56
C LYS A 51 10.43 -20.75 16.21
N LYS A 52 11.43 -19.96 15.78
CA LYS A 52 11.20 -18.62 15.23
C LYS A 52 10.70 -18.69 13.79
N TYR A 53 9.60 -18.02 13.50
CA TYR A 53 9.04 -17.85 12.16
C TYR A 53 9.17 -16.41 11.71
N PHE A 54 9.27 -16.23 10.40
CA PHE A 54 9.21 -14.91 9.79
C PHE A 54 7.86 -14.24 10.13
N SER A 55 7.91 -13.01 10.64
CA SER A 55 6.72 -12.19 10.87
C SER A 55 6.64 -11.07 9.83
N LYS A 56 7.66 -10.20 9.80
CA LYS A 56 7.64 -8.99 8.98
C LYS A 56 9.04 -8.49 8.65
N PHE A 57 9.17 -7.87 7.48
CA PHE A 57 10.38 -7.23 6.99
C PHE A 57 10.03 -5.90 6.33
N TYR A 58 10.79 -4.85 6.60
CA TYR A 58 10.63 -3.51 6.03
C TYR A 58 11.96 -3.05 5.44
N CYS A 59 11.88 -2.33 4.32
CA CYS A 59 13.03 -1.68 3.71
C CYS A 59 12.66 -0.31 3.13
N CYS A 60 13.49 0.68 3.45
CA CYS A 60 13.48 2.03 2.87
C CYS A 60 14.93 2.49 2.65
N PHE A 61 15.31 2.75 1.40
CA PHE A 61 16.68 3.13 1.07
C PHE A 61 16.93 4.62 1.35
N GLN A 62 18.11 4.97 1.87
CA GLN A 62 18.49 6.35 2.16
C GLN A 62 18.33 7.30 0.96
N GLY A 63 18.81 6.88 -0.21
CA GLY A 63 18.70 7.71 -1.41
C GLY A 63 17.26 7.92 -1.85
N VAL A 64 16.39 6.93 -1.64
CA VAL A 64 14.98 6.97 -2.02
C VAL A 64 14.19 7.89 -1.09
N LYS A 65 14.35 7.75 0.23
CA LYS A 65 13.71 8.66 1.19
C LYS A 65 14.12 10.11 0.96
N GLN A 66 15.42 10.36 0.75
CA GLN A 66 15.92 11.71 0.52
C GLN A 66 15.39 12.29 -0.80
N GLY A 67 15.42 11.52 -1.88
CA GLY A 67 14.89 11.93 -3.17
C GLY A 67 13.40 12.25 -3.13
N TRP A 68 12.62 11.52 -2.31
CA TRP A 68 11.22 11.86 -2.10
C TRP A 68 11.05 13.17 -1.32
N ILE A 69 11.76 13.33 -0.20
CA ILE A 69 11.66 14.53 0.66
C ILE A 69 12.03 15.80 -0.11
N GLU A 70 13.07 15.75 -0.93
CA GLU A 70 13.62 16.92 -1.63
C GLU A 70 12.89 17.24 -2.94
N GLY A 71 12.48 16.22 -3.69
CA GLY A 71 12.07 16.39 -5.09
C GLY A 71 10.68 15.88 -5.46
N CYS A 72 10.03 15.10 -4.60
CA CYS A 72 8.73 14.54 -4.93
C CYS A 72 7.56 15.40 -4.44
N ARG A 73 6.40 15.21 -5.08
CA ARG A 73 5.14 15.76 -4.60
C ARG A 73 4.79 15.12 -3.26
N ARG A 74 4.21 15.90 -2.36
CA ARG A 74 3.74 15.49 -1.01
C ARG A 74 2.47 14.62 -1.05
N VAL A 75 2.49 13.61 -1.90
CA VAL A 75 1.41 12.64 -2.11
C VAL A 75 1.99 11.24 -1.96
N ILE A 76 1.34 10.43 -1.13
CA ILE A 76 1.71 9.04 -0.87
C ILE A 76 0.55 8.13 -1.27
N GLY A 77 0.82 7.13 -2.09
CA GLY A 77 -0.06 6.00 -2.36
C GLY A 77 0.34 4.81 -1.49
N LEU A 78 -0.64 4.19 -0.83
CA LEU A 78 -0.46 2.96 -0.05
C LEU A 78 -1.30 1.84 -0.65
N ASP A 79 -0.69 0.68 -0.81
CA ASP A 79 -1.38 -0.51 -1.31
C ASP A 79 -0.77 -1.79 -0.72
N GLY A 80 -1.61 -2.81 -0.60
CA GLY A 80 -1.24 -4.15 -0.17
C GLY A 80 -1.49 -5.15 -1.31
N CYS A 81 -0.62 -6.15 -1.48
CA CYS A 81 -0.90 -7.23 -2.42
C CYS A 81 -0.44 -8.60 -1.91
N PHE A 82 -1.25 -9.63 -2.21
CA PHE A 82 -0.95 -11.00 -1.82
C PHE A 82 0.25 -11.56 -2.60
N LEU A 83 1.23 -12.06 -1.86
CA LEU A 83 2.34 -12.81 -2.45
C LEU A 83 1.86 -14.19 -2.90
N LYS A 84 2.10 -14.49 -4.18
CA LYS A 84 1.81 -15.81 -4.75
C LYS A 84 3.06 -16.67 -4.69
N GLY A 85 2.95 -17.83 -4.06
CA GLY A 85 4.08 -18.75 -3.96
C GLY A 85 3.92 -19.74 -2.82
N VAL A 86 5.03 -20.39 -2.47
CA VAL A 86 5.09 -21.31 -1.33
C VAL A 86 5.03 -20.52 -0.02
N CYS A 87 5.74 -19.40 0.04
CA CYS A 87 5.65 -18.46 1.15
C CYS A 87 4.49 -17.49 0.87
N LYS A 88 3.39 -17.70 1.60
CA LYS A 88 2.27 -16.75 1.64
C LYS A 88 2.67 -15.54 2.48
N GLY A 89 1.93 -14.47 2.31
CA GLY A 89 2.14 -13.19 2.99
C GLY A 89 1.67 -12.06 2.09
N GLU A 90 1.95 -10.85 2.52
CA GLU A 90 1.45 -9.64 1.88
C GLU A 90 2.58 -8.64 1.72
N LEU A 91 2.68 -8.07 0.53
CA LEU A 91 3.59 -6.99 0.23
C LEU A 91 2.83 -5.67 0.41
N LEU A 92 3.24 -4.90 1.41
CA LEU A 92 2.79 -3.53 1.63
C LEU A 92 3.76 -2.58 0.95
N CYS A 93 3.24 -1.61 0.22
CA CYS A 93 4.05 -0.66 -0.53
C CYS A 93 3.61 0.78 -0.28
N ALA A 94 4.59 1.66 -0.16
CA ALA A 94 4.42 3.10 -0.24
C ALA A 94 5.04 3.62 -1.53
N ILE A 95 4.25 4.35 -2.31
CA ILE A 95 4.68 5.01 -3.55
C ILE A 95 4.40 6.50 -3.48
N GLY A 96 5.24 7.30 -4.10
CA GLY A 96 5.08 8.73 -4.29
C GLY A 96 4.88 9.10 -5.75
N ARG A 97 4.84 10.40 -6.00
CA ARG A 97 4.90 10.98 -7.35
C ARG A 97 6.04 11.97 -7.42
N ASP A 98 6.94 11.79 -8.38
CA ASP A 98 8.01 12.76 -8.59
C ASP A 98 7.49 14.06 -9.23
N ALA A 99 8.38 15.05 -9.38
CA ALA A 99 8.04 16.32 -10.01
C ALA A 99 7.58 16.21 -11.47
N ASN A 100 7.92 15.11 -12.15
CA ASN A 100 7.54 14.81 -13.53
C ASN A 100 6.34 13.84 -13.62
N ASP A 101 5.56 13.75 -12.54
CA ASP A 101 4.36 12.93 -12.45
C ASP A 101 4.61 11.44 -12.72
N LYS A 102 5.82 10.92 -12.51
CA LYS A 102 6.12 9.48 -12.55
C LYS A 102 5.94 8.85 -11.19
N ILE A 103 5.76 7.53 -11.19
CA ILE A 103 5.66 6.74 -9.96
C ILE A 103 7.05 6.65 -9.33
N TYR A 104 7.13 6.96 -8.05
CA TYR A 104 8.37 6.92 -7.29
C TYR A 104 8.22 5.93 -6.12
N PRO A 105 8.79 4.71 -6.18
CA PRO A 105 8.73 3.77 -5.06
C PRO A 105 9.44 4.35 -3.84
N ILE A 106 8.83 4.31 -2.66
CA ILE A 106 9.41 4.90 -1.43
C ILE A 106 9.93 3.80 -0.51
N ALA A 107 9.03 2.94 -0.05
CA ALA A 107 9.33 1.89 0.91
C ALA A 107 8.40 0.69 0.67
N TRP A 108 8.83 -0.46 1.14
CA TRP A 108 8.03 -1.68 1.07
C TRP A 108 8.25 -2.56 2.29
N ALA A 109 7.26 -3.39 2.58
CA ALA A 109 7.34 -4.39 3.62
C ALA A 109 6.69 -5.70 3.18
N VAL A 110 7.26 -6.80 3.63
CA VAL A 110 6.62 -8.12 3.55
C VAL A 110 6.13 -8.46 4.94
N VAL A 111 4.85 -8.76 5.07
CA VAL A 111 4.20 -9.12 6.34
C VAL A 111 3.47 -10.46 6.19
N ASN A 112 3.27 -11.15 7.31
CA ASN A 112 2.53 -12.42 7.33
C ASN A 112 1.04 -12.27 6.95
N VAL A 113 0.41 -11.14 7.32
CA VAL A 113 -1.01 -10.86 7.04
C VAL A 113 -1.29 -9.35 6.98
N GLU A 114 -2.21 -8.92 6.13
CA GLU A 114 -2.71 -7.56 6.11
C GLU A 114 -3.74 -7.35 7.22
N ASN A 115 -3.31 -6.69 8.29
CA ASN A 115 -4.15 -6.32 9.42
C ASN A 115 -3.78 -4.92 9.93
N LYS A 116 -4.57 -4.40 10.87
CA LYS A 116 -4.33 -3.07 11.46
C LYS A 116 -2.93 -2.97 12.08
N GLN A 117 -2.48 -4.02 12.79
CA GLN A 117 -1.21 -4.00 13.52
C GLN A 117 0.00 -3.90 12.57
N ASN A 118 -0.01 -4.67 11.49
CA ASN A 118 1.05 -4.66 10.48
C ASN A 118 1.04 -3.37 9.66
N TRP A 119 -0.15 -2.82 9.35
CA TRP A 119 -0.25 -1.49 8.76
C TRP A 119 0.26 -0.40 9.69
N LYS A 120 -0.06 -0.46 10.98
CA LYS A 120 0.44 0.48 11.99
C LYS A 120 1.97 0.45 12.06
N TRP A 121 2.56 -0.74 12.17
CA TRP A 121 4.00 -0.93 12.16
C TRP A 121 4.68 -0.40 10.89
N PHE A 122 4.10 -0.67 9.72
CA PHE A 122 4.60 -0.15 8.45
C PHE A 122 4.55 1.39 8.40
N LEU A 123 3.43 1.97 8.85
CA LEU A 123 3.21 3.41 8.86
C LEU A 123 4.12 4.13 9.85
N GLU A 124 4.34 3.59 11.06
CA GLU A 124 5.27 4.16 12.04
C GLU A 124 6.67 4.32 11.43
N LEU A 125 7.19 3.27 10.80
CA LEU A 125 8.49 3.32 10.11
C LEU A 125 8.50 4.31 8.95
N LEU A 126 7.44 4.34 8.14
CA LEU A 126 7.31 5.29 7.02
C LEU A 126 7.23 6.75 7.49
N ILE A 127 6.51 7.01 8.58
CA ILE A 127 6.37 8.34 9.18
C ILE A 127 7.72 8.84 9.67
N ASP A 128 8.48 7.99 10.35
CA ASP A 128 9.81 8.29 10.84
C ASP A 128 10.78 8.55 9.66
N ASP A 129 10.79 7.68 8.64
CA ASP A 129 11.71 7.81 7.51
C ASP A 129 11.46 9.05 6.65
N LEU A 130 10.20 9.50 6.56
CA LEU A 130 9.79 10.66 5.75
C LEU A 130 9.51 11.92 6.57
N ASN A 131 9.67 11.87 7.89
CA ASN A 131 9.34 12.94 8.83
C ASN A 131 7.91 13.51 8.63
N LEU A 132 6.91 12.62 8.50
CA LEU A 132 5.53 13.04 8.23
C LEU A 132 4.85 13.71 9.43
N ASN A 133 5.41 13.56 10.63
CA ASN A 133 4.81 14.01 11.89
C ASN A 133 3.36 13.49 11.99
N LEU A 134 2.39 14.37 12.27
CA LEU A 134 0.96 14.03 12.32
C LEU A 134 0.24 14.14 10.96
N GLY A 135 0.98 14.24 9.85
CA GLY A 135 0.45 14.21 8.47
C GLY A 135 0.12 15.57 7.85
N ASN A 136 0.38 16.67 8.55
CA ASN A 136 0.09 18.03 8.09
C ASN A 136 0.75 18.36 6.74
N GLY A 137 -0.04 18.82 5.77
CA GLY A 137 0.47 19.24 4.46
C GLY A 137 0.78 18.09 3.49
N PHE A 138 0.46 16.86 3.86
CA PHE A 138 0.56 15.69 2.99
C PHE A 138 -0.83 15.21 2.55
N SER A 139 -0.88 14.54 1.40
CA SER A 139 -2.07 13.82 0.94
C SER A 139 -1.74 12.34 0.82
N LEU A 140 -2.65 11.50 1.29
CA LEU A 140 -2.48 10.05 1.28
C LEU A 140 -3.63 9.43 0.52
N MET A 141 -3.32 8.52 -0.40
CA MET A 141 -4.31 7.73 -1.11
C MET A 141 -4.11 6.25 -0.78
N SER A 142 -5.16 5.57 -0.34
CA SER A 142 -5.09 4.13 -0.10
C SER A 142 -6.27 3.38 -0.67
N ASP A 143 -6.22 2.06 -0.64
CA ASP A 143 -7.41 1.23 -0.83
C ASP A 143 -8.44 1.40 0.31
N GLN A 144 -9.47 0.56 0.32
CA GLN A 144 -10.54 0.59 1.32
C GLN A 144 -10.32 -0.41 2.48
N HIS A 145 -9.09 -0.87 2.71
CA HIS A 145 -8.81 -1.82 3.77
C HIS A 145 -9.04 -1.16 5.15
N LYS A 146 -9.91 -1.76 5.98
CA LYS A 146 -10.33 -1.18 7.27
C LYS A 146 -9.15 -0.95 8.20
N GLY A 147 -8.24 -1.93 8.30
CA GLY A 147 -7.08 -1.84 9.18
C GLY A 147 -6.13 -0.70 8.78
N LEU A 148 -6.01 -0.40 7.48
CA LEU A 148 -5.20 0.71 6.99
C LEU A 148 -5.84 2.05 7.33
N ILE A 149 -7.13 2.21 7.04
CA ILE A 149 -7.88 3.45 7.34
C ILE A 149 -7.81 3.78 8.84
N GLU A 150 -7.95 2.77 9.70
CA GLU A 150 -7.85 2.94 11.15
C GLU A 150 -6.44 3.31 11.60
N ALA A 151 -5.40 2.68 11.03
CA ALA A 151 -4.01 3.00 11.36
C ALA A 151 -3.61 4.42 10.92
N VAL A 152 -4.06 4.86 9.74
CA VAL A 152 -3.84 6.25 9.25
C VAL A 152 -4.48 7.27 10.19
N LYS A 153 -5.74 7.04 10.60
CA LYS A 153 -6.44 7.94 11.53
C LYS A 153 -5.76 8.05 12.89
N GLU A 154 -5.14 6.97 13.35
CA GLU A 154 -4.46 6.90 14.63
C GLU A 154 -3.10 7.60 14.60
N LEU A 155 -2.31 7.38 13.54
CA LEU A 155 -0.91 7.83 13.47
C LEU A 155 -0.71 9.21 12.83
N ILE A 156 -1.48 9.52 11.79
CA ILE A 156 -1.36 10.76 11.01
C ILE A 156 -2.73 11.42 10.80
N PRO A 157 -3.40 11.83 11.90
CA PRO A 157 -4.79 12.27 11.86
C PRO A 157 -5.05 13.52 11.00
N TYR A 158 -4.00 14.31 10.70
CA TYR A 158 -4.12 15.54 9.91
C TYR A 158 -3.74 15.37 8.44
N VAL A 159 -3.46 14.13 7.99
CA VAL A 159 -3.23 13.85 6.57
C VAL A 159 -4.53 13.97 5.79
N LYS A 160 -4.48 14.55 4.59
CA LYS A 160 -5.63 14.52 3.67
C LYS A 160 -5.77 13.12 3.09
N HIS A 161 -6.51 12.26 3.78
CA HIS A 161 -6.72 10.89 3.35
C HIS A 161 -7.78 10.82 2.26
N ARG A 162 -7.47 10.10 1.18
CA ARG A 162 -8.34 9.84 0.04
C ARG A 162 -8.42 8.35 -0.24
N GLN A 163 -9.59 7.90 -0.62
CA GLN A 163 -9.79 6.52 -1.07
C GLN A 163 -9.47 6.41 -2.56
N CYS A 164 -8.83 5.30 -2.94
CA CYS A 164 -8.44 5.02 -4.30
C CYS A 164 -9.67 4.92 -5.20
N ALA A 165 -9.80 5.85 -6.15
CA ALA A 165 -10.94 5.92 -7.06
C ALA A 165 -11.15 4.61 -7.83
N ARG A 166 -10.08 3.91 -8.20
CA ARG A 166 -10.16 2.60 -8.86
C ARG A 166 -10.89 1.57 -7.99
N HIS A 167 -10.56 1.50 -6.70
CA HIS A 167 -11.20 0.56 -5.77
C HIS A 167 -12.66 0.93 -5.52
N ILE A 168 -12.98 2.22 -5.38
CA ILE A 168 -14.38 2.69 -5.28
C ILE A 168 -15.17 2.27 -6.53
N CYS A 169 -14.62 2.51 -7.73
CA CYS A 169 -15.26 2.13 -9.00
C CYS A 169 -15.53 0.63 -9.09
N GLN A 170 -14.53 -0.20 -8.76
CA GLN A 170 -14.68 -1.65 -8.79
C GLN A 170 -15.76 -2.12 -7.82
N ASN A 171 -15.83 -1.54 -6.62
CA ASN A 171 -16.86 -1.87 -5.63
C ASN A 171 -18.25 -1.35 -6.03
N LEU A 172 -18.31 -0.19 -6.69
CA LEU A 172 -19.54 0.34 -7.29
C LEU A 172 -20.07 -0.62 -8.35
N GLN A 173 -19.21 -1.07 -9.28
CA GLN A 173 -19.59 -1.99 -10.36
C GLN A 173 -20.02 -3.38 -9.88
N LYS A 174 -19.54 -3.83 -8.71
CA LYS A 174 -20.02 -5.07 -8.07
C LYS A 174 -21.45 -4.93 -7.51
N ARG A 175 -21.87 -3.72 -7.16
CA ARG A 175 -23.17 -3.43 -6.54
C ARG A 175 -24.22 -2.95 -7.54
N PHE A 176 -23.80 -2.17 -8.52
CA PHE A 176 -24.67 -1.55 -9.51
C PHE A 176 -24.20 -1.96 -10.91
N THR A 177 -25.09 -2.61 -11.64
CA THR A 177 -24.80 -3.15 -12.98
C THR A 177 -25.04 -2.08 -14.04
N GLY A 178 -24.14 -2.02 -15.03
CA GLY A 178 -24.25 -1.11 -16.17
C GLY A 178 -22.99 -0.28 -16.41
N ALA A 179 -22.58 -0.17 -17.68
CA ALA A 179 -21.40 0.61 -18.08
C ALA A 179 -21.55 2.12 -17.79
N ILE A 180 -22.78 2.60 -17.62
CA ILE A 180 -23.07 4.00 -17.29
C ILE A 180 -22.49 4.40 -15.93
N TYR A 181 -22.55 3.53 -14.92
CA TYR A 181 -22.01 3.83 -13.58
C TYR A 181 -20.48 4.01 -13.61
N HIS A 182 -19.77 3.21 -14.40
CA HIS A 182 -18.33 3.37 -14.61
C HIS A 182 -18.02 4.74 -15.25
N THR A 183 -18.76 5.08 -16.30
CA THR A 183 -18.57 6.33 -17.05
C THR A 183 -18.84 7.55 -16.17
N LEU A 184 -19.97 7.56 -15.46
CA LEU A 184 -20.34 8.66 -14.56
C LEU A 184 -19.40 8.77 -13.37
N PHE A 185 -18.97 7.64 -12.79
CA PHE A 185 -17.98 7.66 -11.72
C PHE A 185 -16.67 8.32 -12.14
N TRP A 186 -16.14 7.97 -13.31
CA TRP A 186 -14.90 8.59 -13.81
C TRP A 186 -15.09 10.05 -14.25
N ARG A 187 -16.28 10.44 -14.72
CA ARG A 187 -16.62 11.86 -14.95
C ARG A 187 -16.64 12.65 -13.64
N ALA A 188 -17.24 12.10 -12.58
CA ALA A 188 -17.30 12.74 -11.27
C ALA A 188 -15.91 12.86 -10.63
N SER A 189 -15.15 11.76 -10.57
CA SER A 189 -13.80 11.74 -9.96
C SER A 189 -12.77 12.62 -10.68
N LYS A 190 -12.94 12.86 -11.99
CA LYS A 190 -12.06 13.76 -12.77
C LYS A 190 -12.55 15.21 -12.81
N ALA A 191 -13.66 15.53 -12.16
CA ALA A 191 -14.19 16.89 -12.14
C ALA A 191 -13.20 17.84 -11.44
N THR A 192 -12.82 18.92 -12.13
CA THR A 192 -11.86 19.92 -11.62
C THR A 192 -12.51 20.98 -10.75
N THR A 193 -13.85 21.04 -10.72
CA THR A 193 -14.62 22.00 -9.91
C THR A 193 -15.73 21.30 -9.13
N GLY A 194 -16.06 21.85 -7.96
CA GLY A 194 -17.17 21.34 -7.15
C GLY A 194 -18.51 21.42 -7.87
N HIS A 195 -18.70 22.40 -8.76
CA HIS A 195 -19.92 22.50 -9.58
C HIS A 195 -20.01 21.34 -10.59
N ALA A 196 -18.95 21.08 -11.35
CA ALA A 196 -18.92 19.97 -12.31
C ALA A 196 -19.12 18.61 -11.61
N PHE A 197 -18.52 18.43 -10.43
CA PHE A 197 -18.75 17.24 -9.59
C PHE A 197 -20.24 17.09 -9.23
N LYS A 198 -20.86 18.16 -8.70
CA LYS A 198 -22.29 18.14 -8.30
C LYS A 198 -23.22 17.85 -9.48
N VAL A 199 -22.93 18.37 -10.67
CA VAL A 199 -23.71 18.08 -11.88
C VAL A 199 -23.70 16.58 -12.19
N VAL A 200 -22.52 15.95 -12.21
CA VAL A 200 -22.40 14.51 -12.49
C VAL A 200 -23.02 13.67 -11.36
N MET A 201 -22.84 14.07 -10.10
CA MET A 201 -23.47 13.36 -8.98
C MET A 201 -25.00 13.41 -9.04
N LYS A 202 -25.59 14.53 -9.51
CA LYS A 202 -27.03 14.63 -9.74
C LYS A 202 -27.51 13.74 -10.89
N GLU A 203 -26.70 13.56 -11.94
CA GLU A 203 -26.99 12.56 -12.99
C GLU A 203 -27.04 11.14 -12.40
N ILE A 204 -26.09 10.79 -11.52
CA ILE A 204 -26.08 9.49 -10.83
C ILE A 204 -27.31 9.34 -9.93
N GLU A 205 -27.67 10.38 -9.18
CA GLU A 205 -28.86 10.38 -8.30
C GLU A 205 -30.15 10.16 -9.07
N THR A 206 -30.29 10.81 -10.23
CA THR A 206 -31.47 10.66 -11.11
C THR A 206 -31.58 9.23 -11.66
N LEU A 207 -30.44 8.59 -11.98
CA LEU A 207 -30.42 7.20 -12.44
C LEU A 207 -30.70 6.22 -11.32
N ASN A 208 -30.07 6.42 -10.16
CA ASN A 208 -30.24 5.57 -8.99
C ASN A 208 -29.82 6.31 -7.70
N PRO A 209 -30.80 6.70 -6.87
CA PRO A 209 -30.53 7.39 -5.60
C PRO A 209 -29.65 6.58 -4.65
N TYR A 210 -29.75 5.25 -4.65
CA TYR A 210 -28.91 4.39 -3.80
C TYR A 210 -27.44 4.38 -4.25
N ALA A 211 -27.18 4.48 -5.55
CA ALA A 211 -25.82 4.58 -6.08
C ALA A 211 -25.18 5.93 -5.68
N HIS A 212 -25.95 7.01 -5.75
CA HIS A 212 -25.53 8.33 -5.28
C HIS A 212 -25.20 8.30 -3.78
N GLN A 213 -26.12 7.79 -2.95
CA GLN A 213 -25.90 7.68 -1.51
C GLN A 213 -24.65 6.86 -1.18
N TYR A 214 -24.48 5.70 -1.83
CA TYR A 214 -23.31 4.84 -1.65
C TYR A 214 -21.99 5.58 -1.91
N LEU A 215 -21.92 6.42 -2.95
CA LEU A 215 -20.73 7.21 -3.27
C LEU A 215 -20.50 8.35 -2.27
N MET A 216 -21.56 9.02 -1.82
CA MET A 216 -21.46 10.08 -0.81
C MET A 216 -20.98 9.56 0.55
N GLU A 217 -21.31 8.31 0.89
CA GLU A 217 -20.76 7.63 2.09
C GLU A 217 -19.25 7.34 1.99
N LYS A 218 -18.66 7.39 0.78
CA LYS A 218 -17.22 7.21 0.57
C LYS A 218 -16.42 8.50 0.63
N ASP A 219 -17.07 9.64 0.78
CA ASP A 219 -16.38 10.91 0.96
C ASP A 219 -15.58 10.89 2.28
N PRO A 220 -14.23 10.99 2.24
CA PRO A 220 -13.42 10.93 3.44
C PRO A 220 -13.71 12.16 4.32
N LYS A 221 -14.26 11.94 5.52
CA LYS A 221 -14.52 13.00 6.53
C LYS A 221 -13.27 13.41 7.31
N THR A 222 -12.09 13.19 6.74
CA THR A 222 -10.76 13.45 7.31
C THR A 222 -9.98 14.39 6.39
#